data_AF-A0A2A5JV13-F1
#
_entry.id   AF-A0A2A5JV13-F1
#
_cell.length_a   1.000
_cell.length_b   1.000
_cell.length_c   1.000
_cell.angle_alpha   90.00
_cell.angle_beta   90.00
_cell.angle_gamma   90.00
#
_symmetry.space_group_name_H-M   'P 1'
#
loop_
_entity.id
_entity.type
_entity.pdbx_description
1 polymer ?
#
loop_
_entity_poly.entity_id
_entity_poly.type
_entity_poly.pdbx_seq_one_letter_code
_entity_poly.pdbx_strand_id
1 'polypeptide(L)'
;MALEQDIANLVKSTDALTAVVDGKAQQLDLQMAAFDSRIAKKEQDVDKFIQEAMPETRYVQDIFIGGSKDYFYPVWWRFPSNSAGTSKLTIARHYSWNSDTKPFFPNRSHQAALLLELEGNAFPWDGDANFLHIKRFHERYAPTVSHVAFKLNCYAERVDSDKPIYGGGGDGSLGPWHPTLSGLYLRGGGVTYRVIKNWKGNVSFSEGTSHEPIYIGETIREENTAKWSVKPIPEQNRVAPTLSTIPYINHPYTPPTA
;
A
#
# COMPACT_ATOMS: atom_id res chain seq x y z
N MET A 1 -11.57 39.19 -80.76
CA MET A 1 -12.70 39.19 -79.81
C MET A 1 -12.71 37.98 -78.88
N ALA A 2 -12.63 36.72 -79.34
CA ALA A 2 -12.66 35.55 -78.42
C ALA A 2 -11.44 35.47 -77.48
N LEU A 3 -10.23 35.70 -77.99
CA LEU A 3 -8.99 35.65 -77.18
C LEU A 3 -8.93 36.75 -76.11
N GLU A 4 -9.42 37.95 -76.43
CA GLU A 4 -9.49 39.08 -75.48
C GLU A 4 -10.51 38.80 -74.37
N GLN A 5 -11.62 38.13 -74.71
CA GLN A 5 -12.62 37.68 -73.75
C GLN A 5 -12.05 36.61 -72.79
N ASP A 6 -11.28 35.66 -73.31
CA ASP A 6 -10.64 34.60 -72.52
C ASP A 6 -9.56 35.15 -71.57
N ILE A 7 -8.76 36.11 -72.04
CA ILE A 7 -7.78 36.82 -71.19
C ILE A 7 -8.50 37.58 -70.08
N ALA A 8 -9.58 38.29 -70.38
CA ALA A 8 -10.37 39.00 -69.37
C ALA A 8 -10.97 38.05 -68.31
N ASN A 9 -11.46 36.88 -68.73
CA ASN A 9 -11.97 35.84 -67.84
C ASN A 9 -10.86 35.25 -66.95
N LEU A 10 -9.66 35.06 -67.49
CA LEU A 10 -8.50 34.55 -66.76
C LEU A 10 -8.02 35.54 -65.68
N VAL A 11 -7.97 36.84 -66.03
CA VAL A 11 -7.62 37.91 -65.08
C VAL A 11 -8.63 37.93 -63.94
N LYS A 12 -9.93 37.93 -64.25
CA LYS A 12 -11.00 37.91 -63.23
C LYS A 12 -10.93 36.69 -62.32
N SER A 13 -10.56 35.53 -62.86
CA SER A 13 -10.40 34.30 -62.07
C SER A 13 -9.15 34.34 -61.18
N THR A 14 -8.08 34.94 -61.67
CA THR A 14 -6.84 35.15 -60.91
C THR A 14 -7.04 36.14 -59.76
N ASP A 15 -7.78 37.24 -60.00
CA ASP A 15 -8.14 38.22 -58.97
C ASP A 15 -9.00 37.57 -57.88
N ALA A 16 -9.98 36.74 -58.29
CA ALA A 16 -10.82 35.99 -57.36
C ALA A 16 -10.02 34.98 -56.54
N LEU A 17 -9.07 34.27 -57.16
CA LEU A 17 -8.19 33.33 -56.44
C LEU A 17 -7.29 34.06 -55.44
N THR A 18 -6.72 35.20 -55.83
CA THR A 18 -5.90 36.04 -54.95
C THR A 18 -6.69 36.46 -53.71
N ALA A 19 -7.92 36.94 -53.89
CA ALA A 19 -8.79 37.31 -52.77
C ALA A 19 -9.13 36.12 -51.84
N VAL A 20 -9.31 34.91 -52.40
CA VAL A 20 -9.54 33.70 -51.60
C VAL A 20 -8.29 33.30 -50.81
N VAL A 21 -7.10 33.36 -51.42
CA VAL A 21 -5.82 33.06 -50.76
C VAL A 21 -5.57 34.05 -49.62
N ASP A 22 -5.76 35.34 -49.85
CA ASP A 22 -5.61 36.38 -48.82
C ASP A 22 -6.59 36.14 -47.66
N GLY A 23 -7.84 35.82 -47.96
CA GLY A 23 -8.84 35.49 -46.95
C GLY A 23 -8.49 34.23 -46.14
N LYS A 24 -7.86 33.22 -46.77
CA LYS A 24 -7.41 32.00 -46.09
C LYS A 24 -6.16 32.22 -45.25
N ALA A 25 -5.21 33.04 -45.70
CA ALA A 25 -4.04 33.43 -44.92
C ALA A 25 -4.47 34.14 -43.62
N GLN A 26 -5.37 35.11 -43.71
CA GLN A 26 -5.93 35.80 -42.54
C GLN A 26 -6.64 34.85 -41.57
N GLN A 27 -7.41 33.87 -42.09
CA GLN A 27 -8.06 32.85 -41.25
C GLN A 27 -7.04 31.98 -40.51
N LEU A 28 -5.95 31.60 -41.17
CA LEU A 28 -4.87 30.80 -40.56
C LEU A 28 -4.16 31.59 -39.46
N ASP A 29 -3.83 32.86 -39.71
CA ASP A 29 -3.18 33.73 -38.72
C ASP A 29 -4.04 33.88 -37.45
N LEU A 30 -5.35 34.08 -37.63
CA LEU A 30 -6.31 34.15 -36.51
C LEU A 30 -6.40 32.83 -35.74
N GLN A 31 -6.41 31.69 -36.45
CA GLN A 31 -6.42 30.38 -35.82
C GLN A 31 -5.14 30.07 -35.07
N MET A 32 -3.98 30.44 -35.63
CA MET A 32 -2.68 30.29 -34.97
C MET A 32 -2.62 31.12 -33.69
N ALA A 33 -3.00 32.40 -33.74
CA ALA A 33 -3.06 33.25 -32.55
C ALA A 33 -4.01 32.70 -31.47
N ALA A 34 -5.14 32.13 -31.88
CA ALA A 34 -6.07 31.47 -30.97
C ALA A 34 -5.47 30.18 -30.35
N PHE A 35 -4.70 29.40 -31.11
CA PHE A 35 -3.99 28.24 -30.59
C PHE A 35 -2.88 28.63 -29.62
N ASP A 36 -2.06 29.62 -29.94
CA ASP A 36 -1.00 30.13 -29.06
C ASP A 36 -1.57 30.57 -27.72
N SER A 37 -2.68 31.31 -27.75
CA SER A 37 -3.39 31.75 -26.54
C SER A 37 -3.91 30.56 -25.71
N ARG A 38 -4.39 29.49 -26.37
CA ARG A 38 -4.86 28.27 -25.69
C ARG A 38 -3.73 27.45 -25.10
N ILE A 39 -2.58 27.39 -25.78
CA ILE A 39 -1.38 26.69 -25.30
C ILE A 39 -0.84 27.41 -24.07
N ALA A 40 -0.61 28.73 -24.17
CA ALA A 40 -0.12 29.53 -23.04
C ALA A 40 -1.02 29.41 -21.80
N LYS A 41 -2.35 29.41 -22.00
CA LYS A 41 -3.29 29.18 -20.90
C LYS A 41 -3.16 27.77 -20.29
N LYS A 42 -3.04 26.74 -21.12
CA LYS A 42 -2.86 25.36 -20.62
C LYS A 42 -1.55 25.18 -19.86
N GLU A 43 -0.47 25.81 -20.31
CA GLU A 43 0.81 25.80 -19.60
C GLU A 43 0.65 26.43 -18.21
N GLN A 44 -0.01 27.60 -18.12
CA GLN A 44 -0.34 28.22 -16.83
C GLN A 44 -1.22 27.34 -15.94
N ASP A 45 -2.25 26.68 -16.51
CA ASP A 45 -3.13 25.77 -15.76
C ASP A 45 -2.36 24.55 -15.22
N VAL A 46 -1.42 24.00 -16.00
CA VAL A 46 -0.55 22.89 -15.60
C VAL A 46 0.42 23.32 -14.51
N ASP A 47 1.08 24.47 -14.65
CA ASP A 47 2.00 25.01 -13.64
C ASP A 47 1.28 25.25 -12.32
N LYS A 48 0.07 25.82 -12.39
CA LYS A 48 -0.80 26.01 -11.22
C LYS A 48 -1.15 24.68 -10.57
N PHE A 49 -1.56 23.67 -11.36
CA PHE A 49 -1.86 22.34 -10.84
C PHE A 49 -0.65 21.72 -10.14
N ILE A 50 0.55 21.82 -10.70
CA ILE A 50 1.78 21.28 -10.11
C ILE A 50 2.09 21.95 -8.76
N GLN A 51 1.87 23.27 -8.65
CA GLN A 51 2.10 24.02 -7.41
C GLN A 51 1.07 23.72 -6.32
N GLU A 52 -0.19 23.50 -6.69
CA GLU A 52 -1.30 23.28 -5.75
C GLU A 52 -1.52 21.80 -5.42
N ALA A 53 -1.02 20.88 -6.23
CA ALA A 53 -1.20 19.46 -6.02
C ALA A 53 -0.47 19.01 -4.74
N MET A 54 -1.23 18.45 -3.80
CA MET A 54 -0.71 17.74 -2.62
C MET A 54 -0.99 16.23 -2.76
N PRO A 55 -0.30 15.53 -3.68
CA PRO A 55 -0.55 14.10 -3.87
C PRO A 55 -0.15 13.31 -2.62
N GLU A 56 -0.96 12.32 -2.27
CA GLU A 56 -0.64 11.37 -1.22
C GLU A 56 0.64 10.60 -1.61
N THR A 57 1.66 10.65 -0.77
CA THR A 57 2.95 10.03 -1.09
C THR A 57 2.82 8.51 -1.06
N ARG A 58 3.52 7.81 -1.96
CA ARG A 58 3.58 6.34 -2.00
C ARG A 58 5.00 5.86 -1.75
N TYR A 59 5.17 5.03 -0.72
CA TYR A 59 6.42 4.36 -0.40
C TYR A 59 6.30 2.86 -0.66
N VAL A 60 7.34 2.27 -1.25
CA VAL A 60 7.39 0.84 -1.58
C VAL A 60 8.63 0.22 -0.93
N GLN A 61 8.45 -0.94 -0.30
CA GLN A 61 9.50 -1.73 0.31
C GLN A 61 9.27 -3.20 -0.04
N ASP A 62 10.23 -3.83 -0.71
CA ASP A 62 10.22 -5.28 -0.90
C ASP A 62 10.93 -5.95 0.28
N ILE A 63 10.31 -7.01 0.80
CA ILE A 63 10.77 -7.79 1.96
C ILE A 63 10.96 -9.23 1.52
N PHE A 64 12.14 -9.80 1.76
CA PHE A 64 12.44 -11.21 1.52
C PHE A 64 12.55 -11.95 2.85
N ILE A 65 11.82 -13.06 2.98
CA ILE A 65 11.83 -13.90 4.19
C ILE A 65 12.45 -15.24 3.82
N GLY A 66 13.73 -15.39 4.13
CA GLY A 66 14.58 -16.55 3.81
C GLY A 66 14.40 -17.75 4.73
N GLY A 67 13.79 -17.56 5.90
CA GLY A 67 13.61 -18.62 6.90
C GLY A 67 12.77 -19.81 6.40
N SER A 68 12.57 -20.82 7.25
CA SER A 68 11.84 -22.04 6.88
C SER A 68 10.43 -21.73 6.38
N LYS A 69 9.98 -22.50 5.39
CA LYS A 69 8.60 -22.42 4.94
C LYS A 69 7.65 -22.74 6.07
N ASP A 70 7.99 -23.64 7.00
CA ASP A 70 7.07 -24.14 8.05
C ASP A 70 6.76 -23.13 9.17
N TYR A 71 7.22 -21.87 9.03
CA TYR A 71 7.04 -20.81 10.01
C TYR A 71 6.51 -19.53 9.36
N PHE A 72 5.87 -18.70 10.19
CA PHE A 72 5.62 -17.30 9.87
C PHE A 72 6.57 -16.41 10.68
N TYR A 73 7.13 -15.40 10.04
CA TYR A 73 8.15 -14.50 10.57
C TYR A 73 7.54 -13.11 10.87
N PRO A 74 7.94 -12.48 11.97
CA PRO A 74 7.33 -11.23 12.42
C PRO A 74 7.62 -10.07 11.46
N VAL A 75 6.60 -9.24 11.26
CA VAL A 75 6.63 -7.98 10.52
C VAL A 75 5.86 -6.95 11.32
N TRP A 76 6.48 -5.83 11.66
CA TRP A 76 5.91 -4.85 12.58
C TRP A 76 6.22 -3.41 12.20
N TRP A 77 5.34 -2.51 12.61
CA TRP A 77 5.43 -1.08 12.33
C TRP A 77 4.70 -0.29 13.41
N ARG A 78 4.84 1.03 13.33
CA ARG A 78 4.02 1.99 14.07
C ARG A 78 3.34 2.89 13.05
N PHE A 79 2.02 3.05 13.12
CA PHE A 79 1.38 4.08 12.29
C PHE A 79 1.74 5.47 12.83
N PRO A 80 1.84 6.48 11.95
CA PRO A 80 1.85 7.89 12.33
C PRO A 80 0.71 8.25 13.28
N SER A 81 0.90 9.25 14.13
CA SER A 81 -0.13 9.77 15.05
C SER A 81 -1.38 10.26 14.32
N ASN A 82 -2.46 10.48 15.06
CA ASN A 82 -3.75 10.89 14.50
C ASN A 82 -3.69 12.21 13.69
N SER A 83 -2.73 13.11 13.99
CA SER A 83 -2.47 14.32 13.22
C SER A 83 -2.09 14.09 11.75
N ALA A 84 -1.61 12.89 11.40
CA ALA A 84 -1.32 12.49 10.03
C ALA A 84 -2.54 11.90 9.30
N GLY A 85 -3.68 11.74 9.99
CA GLY A 85 -4.88 11.13 9.44
C GLY A 85 -4.76 9.61 9.24
N THR A 86 -5.51 9.08 8.28
CA THR A 86 -5.54 7.63 7.99
C THR A 86 -4.33 7.19 7.19
N SER A 87 -3.60 6.22 7.75
CA SER A 87 -2.52 5.52 7.09
C SER A 87 -3.03 4.28 6.35
N LYS A 88 -2.51 4.04 5.16
CA LYS A 88 -2.87 2.92 4.27
C LYS A 88 -1.66 2.02 4.09
N LEU A 89 -1.82 0.73 4.33
CA LEU A 89 -0.79 -0.30 4.18
C LEU A 89 -1.30 -1.41 3.28
N THR A 90 -0.56 -1.75 2.25
CA THR A 90 -0.81 -2.94 1.44
C THR A 90 0.40 -3.85 1.53
N ILE A 91 0.16 -5.12 1.86
CA ILE A 91 1.14 -6.19 1.72
C ILE A 91 0.63 -7.10 0.63
N ALA A 92 1.40 -7.20 -0.45
CA ALA A 92 1.02 -7.98 -1.61
C ALA A 92 2.14 -8.93 -2.02
N ARG A 93 1.74 -10.02 -2.67
CA ARG A 93 2.65 -10.96 -3.32
C ARG A 93 2.02 -11.48 -4.60
N HIS A 94 2.77 -11.37 -5.70
CA HIS A 94 2.38 -12.02 -6.94
C HIS A 94 2.61 -13.53 -6.86
N TYR A 95 1.67 -14.32 -7.38
CA TYR A 95 1.65 -15.77 -7.20
C TYR A 95 2.89 -16.50 -7.74
N SER A 96 3.55 -15.93 -8.76
CA SER A 96 4.69 -16.54 -9.47
C SER A 96 6.06 -16.01 -9.05
N TRP A 97 6.14 -15.07 -8.11
CA TRP A 97 7.44 -14.64 -7.60
C TRP A 97 8.15 -15.82 -6.95
N ASN A 98 9.49 -15.88 -7.04
CA ASN A 98 10.29 -17.01 -6.53
C ASN A 98 9.84 -18.38 -7.11
N SER A 99 9.30 -18.40 -8.33
CA SER A 99 8.88 -19.65 -9.01
C SER A 99 10.05 -20.45 -9.59
N ASP A 100 11.23 -19.84 -9.66
CA ASP A 100 12.52 -20.46 -9.95
C ASP A 100 13.00 -21.33 -8.79
N THR A 101 12.84 -20.88 -7.54
CA THR A 101 13.23 -21.63 -6.33
C THR A 101 12.13 -22.55 -5.80
N LYS A 102 10.87 -22.36 -6.23
CA LYS A 102 9.70 -23.21 -5.94
C LYS A 102 9.53 -23.59 -4.45
N PRO A 103 9.46 -22.61 -3.55
CA PRO A 103 9.57 -22.84 -2.12
C PRO A 103 8.43 -23.66 -1.49
N PHE A 104 7.22 -23.59 -2.05
CA PHE A 104 6.06 -24.33 -1.53
C PHE A 104 5.71 -25.54 -2.39
N PHE A 105 5.72 -25.38 -3.72
CA PHE A 105 5.25 -26.38 -4.66
C PHE A 105 6.33 -26.71 -5.71
N PRO A 106 7.06 -27.83 -5.58
CA PRO A 106 8.17 -28.19 -6.49
C PRO A 106 7.79 -28.36 -7.97
N ASN A 107 6.51 -28.67 -8.24
CA ASN A 107 6.03 -29.01 -9.58
C ASN A 107 5.13 -27.92 -10.20
N ARG A 108 5.01 -26.73 -9.61
CA ARG A 108 4.14 -25.66 -10.10
C ARG A 108 4.86 -24.32 -10.06
N SER A 109 4.52 -23.39 -10.94
CA SER A 109 5.03 -22.01 -10.89
C SER A 109 4.23 -21.13 -9.92
N HIS A 110 3.00 -21.51 -9.58
CA HIS A 110 2.15 -20.78 -8.64
C HIS A 110 2.50 -21.18 -7.22
N GLN A 111 3.23 -20.31 -6.51
CA GLN A 111 3.78 -20.59 -5.19
C GLN A 111 2.86 -20.08 -4.08
N ALA A 112 2.56 -18.77 -4.06
CA ALA A 112 1.67 -18.17 -3.08
C ALA A 112 1.26 -16.77 -3.51
N ALA A 113 -0.01 -16.40 -3.37
CA ALA A 113 -0.51 -15.05 -3.64
C ALA A 113 -1.04 -14.41 -2.37
N LEU A 114 -0.84 -13.10 -2.21
CA LEU A 114 -1.39 -12.31 -1.11
C LEU A 114 -1.85 -10.95 -1.63
N LEU A 115 -3.03 -10.53 -1.19
CA LEU A 115 -3.48 -9.15 -1.15
C LEU A 115 -4.04 -8.89 0.24
N LEU A 116 -3.27 -8.19 1.07
CA LEU A 116 -3.71 -7.69 2.36
C LEU A 116 -3.68 -6.18 2.34
N GLU A 117 -4.82 -5.55 2.56
CA GLU A 117 -4.96 -4.11 2.69
C GLU A 117 -5.44 -3.75 4.09
N LEU A 118 -4.70 -2.85 4.73
CA LEU A 118 -4.97 -2.36 6.07
C LEU A 118 -5.10 -0.83 6.03
N GLU A 119 -6.00 -0.32 6.84
CA GLU A 119 -6.07 1.09 7.20
C GLU A 119 -5.87 1.22 8.71
N GLY A 120 -5.20 2.28 9.15
CA GLY A 120 -5.04 2.53 10.57
C GLY A 120 -4.46 3.90 10.85
N ASN A 121 -4.37 4.25 12.13
CA ASN A 121 -3.69 5.44 12.61
C ASN A 121 -3.18 5.21 14.05
N ALA A 122 -2.15 5.96 14.41
CA ALA A 122 -1.50 5.95 15.71
C ALA A 122 -1.12 4.53 16.20
N PHE A 123 -1.35 4.24 17.48
CA PHE A 123 -1.00 2.97 18.09
C PHE A 123 -1.93 2.68 19.28
N PRO A 124 -2.01 1.43 19.76
CA PRO A 124 -3.01 1.03 20.76
C PRO A 124 -2.98 1.76 22.11
N TRP A 125 -1.86 2.38 22.45
CA TRP A 125 -1.66 3.15 23.68
C TRP A 125 -1.66 4.66 23.46
N ASP A 126 -2.03 5.09 22.25
CA ASP A 126 -2.23 6.49 21.95
C ASP A 126 -3.53 7.00 22.60
N GLY A 127 -3.56 8.26 23.02
CA GLY A 127 -4.73 8.85 23.67
C GLY A 127 -5.83 9.30 22.70
N ASP A 128 -5.51 9.42 21.41
CA ASP A 128 -6.44 9.85 20.38
C ASP A 128 -7.29 8.68 19.83
N ALA A 129 -8.26 9.02 18.98
CA ALA A 129 -9.06 8.04 18.24
C ALA A 129 -8.16 7.23 17.30
N ASN A 130 -7.77 6.03 17.75
CA ASN A 130 -6.82 5.17 17.08
C ASN A 130 -7.47 3.87 16.59
N PHE A 131 -7.00 3.32 15.47
CA PHE A 131 -7.54 2.08 14.91
C PHE A 131 -6.57 1.33 14.00
N LEU A 132 -6.89 0.06 13.77
CA LEU A 132 -6.41 -0.74 12.65
C LEU A 132 -7.58 -1.58 12.12
N HIS A 133 -7.84 -1.48 10.82
CA HIS A 133 -8.85 -2.25 10.11
C HIS A 133 -8.24 -3.01 8.94
N ILE A 134 -8.68 -4.24 8.75
CA ILE A 134 -8.40 -5.04 7.56
C ILE A 134 -9.49 -4.73 6.54
N LYS A 135 -9.12 -4.06 5.45
CA LYS A 135 -10.03 -3.64 4.38
C LYS A 135 -10.25 -4.75 3.37
N ARG A 136 -9.17 -5.44 2.99
CA ARG A 136 -9.21 -6.58 2.07
C ARG A 136 -8.20 -7.61 2.53
N PHE A 137 -8.58 -8.88 2.43
CA PHE A 137 -7.69 -9.99 2.66
C PHE A 137 -8.05 -11.12 1.69
N HIS A 138 -7.10 -11.43 0.82
CA HIS A 138 -7.19 -12.57 -0.08
C HIS A 138 -5.82 -13.24 -0.19
N GLU A 139 -5.82 -14.57 -0.12
CA GLU A 139 -4.64 -15.38 -0.40
C GLU A 139 -5.00 -16.52 -1.35
N ARG A 140 -4.01 -17.04 -2.09
CA ARG A 140 -4.16 -18.23 -2.93
C ARG A 140 -2.92 -19.10 -2.89
N TYR A 141 -3.12 -20.38 -3.21
CA TYR A 141 -2.10 -21.44 -3.33
C TYR A 141 -1.51 -21.91 -1.99
N ALA A 142 -0.93 -21.00 -1.20
CA ALA A 142 -0.40 -21.31 0.13
C ALA A 142 -0.75 -20.20 1.13
N PRO A 143 -0.92 -20.53 2.42
CA PRO A 143 -1.08 -19.53 3.49
C PRO A 143 0.11 -18.57 3.55
N THR A 144 -0.16 -17.27 3.59
CA THR A 144 0.92 -16.24 3.52
C THR A 144 1.01 -15.32 4.72
N VAL A 145 -0.07 -15.18 5.49
CA VAL A 145 -0.13 -14.25 6.62
C VAL A 145 -0.85 -14.84 7.82
N SER A 146 -0.43 -14.36 9.00
CA SER A 146 -0.90 -14.80 10.31
C SER A 146 -0.90 -13.63 11.31
N HIS A 147 -1.78 -13.65 12.31
CA HIS A 147 -1.75 -12.76 13.50
C HIS A 147 -1.69 -11.25 13.22
N VAL A 148 -2.46 -10.77 12.23
CA VAL A 148 -2.63 -9.32 12.02
C VAL A 148 -3.30 -8.70 13.23
N ALA A 149 -2.64 -7.75 13.88
CA ALA A 149 -3.15 -7.13 15.10
C ALA A 149 -2.67 -5.70 15.30
N PHE A 150 -3.53 -4.90 15.94
CA PHE A 150 -3.22 -3.51 16.27
C PHE A 150 -2.17 -3.40 17.38
N LYS A 151 -2.32 -4.22 18.43
CA LYS A 151 -1.25 -4.58 19.36
C LYS A 151 -0.52 -5.78 18.76
N LEU A 152 0.73 -5.58 18.34
CA LEU A 152 1.56 -6.62 17.75
C LEU A 152 1.52 -7.87 18.64
N ASN A 153 1.25 -9.01 18.01
CA ASN A 153 1.40 -10.30 18.65
C ASN A 153 2.90 -10.54 18.90
N CYS A 154 3.30 -10.59 20.17
CA CYS A 154 4.68 -10.81 20.59
C CYS A 154 4.70 -11.69 21.84
N TYR A 155 5.89 -12.13 22.24
CA TYR A 155 6.13 -12.78 23.52
C TYR A 155 6.35 -11.70 24.57
N ALA A 156 5.64 -11.80 25.68
CA ALA A 156 5.83 -10.92 26.83
C ALA A 156 6.43 -11.73 27.98
N GLU A 157 7.56 -11.27 28.50
CA GLU A 157 8.27 -11.89 29.62
C GLU A 157 8.38 -10.89 30.79
N ARG A 158 8.40 -11.38 32.03
CA ARG A 158 8.72 -10.53 33.19
C ARG A 158 10.17 -10.11 33.14
N VAL A 159 10.44 -8.85 33.48
CA VAL A 159 11.80 -8.36 33.72
C VAL A 159 12.21 -8.64 35.17
N ASP A 160 11.25 -8.42 36.08
CA ASP A 160 11.38 -8.63 37.51
C ASP A 160 10.41 -9.75 37.92
N SER A 161 10.95 -10.84 38.49
CA SER A 161 10.17 -12.01 38.88
C SER A 161 9.13 -11.71 39.95
N ASP A 162 9.37 -10.69 40.77
CA ASP A 162 8.54 -10.33 41.91
C ASP A 162 7.37 -9.42 41.51
N LYS A 163 7.38 -8.92 40.27
CA LYS A 163 6.36 -8.02 39.75
C LYS A 163 5.44 -8.73 38.74
N PRO A 164 4.16 -8.36 38.70
CA PRO A 164 3.26 -8.87 37.66
C PRO A 164 3.68 -8.35 36.28
N ILE A 165 3.31 -9.11 35.25
CA ILE A 165 3.60 -8.72 33.87
C ILE A 165 2.65 -7.60 33.41
N TYR A 166 3.21 -6.56 32.79
CA TYR A 166 2.41 -5.48 32.22
C TYR A 166 1.47 -6.02 31.14
N GLY A 167 0.18 -5.69 31.23
CA GLY A 167 -0.87 -6.14 30.30
C GLY A 167 -1.59 -7.44 30.69
N GLY A 168 -1.20 -8.09 31.79
CA GLY A 168 -1.97 -9.18 32.41
C GLY A 168 -1.89 -10.55 31.72
N GLY A 169 -0.99 -10.73 30.76
CA GLY A 169 -0.76 -12.02 30.09
C GLY A 169 -0.04 -13.06 30.96
N GLY A 170 0.14 -14.27 30.44
CA GLY A 170 1.05 -15.26 31.03
C GLY A 170 2.50 -14.91 30.72
N ASP A 171 3.41 -15.20 31.66
CA ASP A 171 4.86 -15.01 31.44
C ASP A 171 5.36 -15.92 30.29
N GLY A 172 6.05 -15.34 29.31
CA GLY A 172 6.50 -16.02 28.10
C GLY A 172 5.38 -16.36 27.10
N SER A 173 4.15 -15.84 27.28
CA SER A 173 3.04 -16.14 26.38
C SER A 173 3.05 -15.29 25.11
N LEU A 174 2.66 -15.90 23.99
CA LEU A 174 2.41 -15.18 22.73
C LEU A 174 1.01 -14.55 22.78
N GLY A 175 0.93 -13.27 22.46
CA GLY A 175 -0.35 -12.57 22.38
C GLY A 175 -0.19 -11.09 22.02
N PRO A 176 -1.31 -10.35 21.90
CA PRO A 176 -1.33 -8.96 21.43
C PRO A 176 -0.86 -8.01 22.54
N TRP A 177 0.42 -8.08 22.92
CA TRP A 177 0.95 -7.44 24.11
C TRP A 177 1.66 -6.11 23.84
N HIS A 178 2.18 -5.87 22.65
CA HIS A 178 2.98 -4.68 22.41
C HIS A 178 2.11 -3.41 22.40
N PRO A 179 2.38 -2.39 23.25
CA PRO A 179 1.50 -1.25 23.40
C PRO A 179 1.57 -0.26 22.22
N THR A 180 2.72 -0.17 21.54
CA THR A 180 2.98 0.90 20.56
C THR A 180 3.21 0.43 19.13
N LEU A 181 3.25 -0.89 18.90
CA LEU A 181 3.54 -1.47 17.59
C LEU A 181 2.34 -2.29 17.14
N SER A 182 2.03 -2.17 15.86
CA SER A 182 1.15 -3.06 15.14
C SER A 182 1.98 -4.04 14.34
N GLY A 183 1.38 -5.16 13.95
CA GLY A 183 2.08 -6.09 13.09
C GLY A 183 1.31 -7.33 12.74
N LEU A 184 2.04 -8.24 12.12
CA LEU A 184 1.59 -9.52 11.62
C LEU A 184 2.79 -10.44 11.43
N TYR A 185 2.53 -11.67 11.01
CA TYR A 185 3.57 -12.62 10.65
C TYR A 185 3.37 -13.08 9.21
N LEU A 186 4.44 -13.03 8.40
CA LEU A 186 4.44 -13.44 7.00
C LEU A 186 5.14 -14.78 6.82
N ARG A 187 4.65 -15.60 5.90
CA ARG A 187 5.16 -16.95 5.65
C ARG A 187 6.60 -16.89 5.16
N GLY A 188 7.46 -17.72 5.74
CA GLY A 188 8.84 -17.92 5.26
C GLY A 188 8.91 -18.83 4.04
N GLY A 189 10.09 -19.38 3.80
CA GLY A 189 10.39 -20.32 2.72
C GLY A 189 11.23 -19.72 1.61
N GLY A 190 11.81 -18.53 1.77
CA GLY A 190 12.52 -17.84 0.69
C GLY A 190 11.55 -17.15 -0.27
N VAL A 191 10.60 -16.40 0.27
CA VAL A 191 9.59 -15.68 -0.52
C VAL A 191 9.64 -14.17 -0.32
N THR A 192 9.35 -13.46 -1.40
CA THR A 192 9.28 -12.00 -1.43
C THR A 192 7.86 -11.48 -1.26
N TYR A 193 7.70 -10.44 -0.44
CA TYR A 193 6.49 -9.64 -0.28
C TYR A 193 6.79 -8.19 -0.66
N ARG A 194 5.78 -7.49 -1.15
CA ARG A 194 5.84 -6.06 -1.42
C ARG A 194 4.94 -5.32 -0.44
N VAL A 195 5.55 -4.41 0.31
CA VAL A 195 4.88 -3.50 1.23
C VAL A 195 4.73 -2.14 0.53
N ILE A 196 3.51 -1.62 0.50
CA ILE A 196 3.17 -0.31 -0.09
C ILE A 196 2.45 0.51 0.98
N LYS A 197 2.87 1.74 1.21
CA LYS A 197 2.32 2.58 2.27
C LYS A 197 2.31 4.07 1.93
N ASN A 198 1.49 4.85 2.63
CA ASN A 198 1.39 6.31 2.43
C ASN A 198 2.17 7.16 3.45
N TRP A 199 2.97 6.55 4.32
CA TRP A 199 3.75 7.28 5.34
C TRP A 199 5.26 6.96 5.28
N LYS A 200 6.09 7.85 5.87
CA LYS A 200 7.56 7.72 5.92
C LYS A 200 8.04 6.64 6.89
N GLY A 201 9.25 6.11 6.64
CA GLY A 201 9.92 5.11 7.50
C GLY A 201 9.55 3.67 7.16
N ASN A 202 10.48 2.73 7.31
CA ASN A 202 10.27 1.35 6.86
C ASN A 202 9.44 0.51 7.84
N VAL A 203 8.84 -0.55 7.31
CA VAL A 203 8.30 -1.63 8.13
C VAL A 203 9.47 -2.53 8.55
N SER A 204 9.52 -2.87 9.84
CA SER A 204 10.52 -3.78 10.40
C SER A 204 10.09 -5.23 10.21
N PHE A 205 11.04 -6.13 10.03
CA PHE A 205 10.75 -7.55 9.81
C PHE A 205 11.94 -8.42 10.21
N SER A 206 11.66 -9.71 10.42
CA SER A 206 12.69 -10.75 10.50
C SER A 206 12.92 -11.38 9.13
N GLU A 207 14.17 -11.43 8.68
CA GLU A 207 14.56 -12.12 7.45
C GLU A 207 14.53 -13.66 7.59
N GLY A 208 14.39 -14.16 8.82
CA GLY A 208 14.35 -15.58 9.13
C GLY A 208 15.70 -16.30 9.08
N THR A 209 16.79 -15.56 9.20
CA THR A 209 18.15 -16.10 9.38
C THR A 209 18.35 -16.77 10.74
N SER A 210 17.49 -16.49 11.71
CA SER A 210 17.52 -17.05 13.06
C SER A 210 16.11 -17.25 13.62
N HIS A 211 15.95 -18.24 14.50
CA HIS A 211 14.75 -18.45 15.32
C HIS A 211 14.84 -17.76 16.68
N GLU A 212 15.96 -17.09 16.97
CA GLU A 212 16.16 -16.40 18.24
C GLU A 212 15.17 -15.24 18.42
N PRO A 213 14.72 -14.98 19.67
CA PRO A 213 13.88 -13.84 19.97
C PRO A 213 14.54 -12.51 19.62
N ILE A 214 13.84 -11.69 18.84
CA ILE A 214 14.22 -10.31 18.56
C ILE A 214 13.57 -9.42 19.62
N TYR A 215 14.40 -8.75 20.42
CA TYR A 215 13.94 -7.77 21.39
C TYR A 215 13.34 -6.55 20.69
N ILE A 216 12.14 -6.14 21.13
CA ILE A 216 11.40 -5.01 20.52
C ILE A 216 11.01 -3.92 21.52
N GLY A 217 11.30 -4.10 22.82
CA GLY A 217 11.10 -3.09 23.84
C GLY A 217 10.83 -3.68 25.22
N GLU A 218 10.80 -2.82 26.23
CA GLU A 218 10.43 -3.18 27.60
C GLU A 218 9.77 -2.02 28.33
N THR A 219 9.13 -2.33 29.46
CA THR A 219 8.69 -1.36 30.45
C THR A 219 9.03 -1.88 31.84
N ILE A 220 9.57 -0.99 32.67
CA ILE A 220 9.88 -1.26 34.08
C ILE A 220 9.16 -0.18 34.88
N ARG A 221 8.15 -0.58 35.64
CA ARG A 221 7.38 0.30 36.53
C ARG A 221 7.48 -0.18 37.96
N GLU A 222 6.95 0.61 38.88
CA GLU A 222 6.84 0.21 40.27
C GLU A 222 5.91 -1.00 40.39
N GLU A 223 4.76 -0.93 39.71
CA GLU A 223 3.66 -1.88 39.83
C GLU A 223 3.74 -3.09 38.88
N ASN A 224 4.49 -3.02 37.78
CA ASN A 224 4.58 -4.10 36.79
C ASN A 224 5.82 -3.97 35.90
N THR A 225 6.18 -5.06 35.22
CA THR A 225 7.24 -5.05 34.21
C THR A 225 6.85 -5.87 32.99
N ALA A 226 7.40 -5.57 31.83
CA ALA A 226 7.34 -6.49 30.70
C ALA A 226 8.51 -6.24 29.75
N LYS A 227 9.07 -7.32 29.23
CA LYS A 227 9.97 -7.36 28.10
C LYS A 227 9.23 -7.97 26.93
N TRP A 228 9.26 -7.32 25.78
CA TRP A 228 8.62 -7.82 24.57
C TRP A 228 9.65 -8.30 23.56
N SER A 229 9.41 -9.47 23.00
CA SER A 229 10.22 -10.04 21.92
C SER A 229 9.34 -10.68 20.84
N VAL A 230 9.83 -10.73 19.61
CA VAL A 230 9.19 -11.47 18.52
C VAL A 230 10.09 -12.60 18.04
N LYS A 231 9.49 -13.74 17.70
CA LYS A 231 10.20 -14.86 17.08
C LYS A 231 9.26 -15.59 16.13
N PRO A 232 9.78 -16.38 15.18
CA PRO A 232 8.95 -17.08 14.22
C PRO A 232 7.95 -18.02 14.89
N ILE A 233 6.73 -18.07 14.36
CA ILE A 233 5.65 -18.92 14.86
C ILE A 233 5.44 -20.11 13.91
N PRO A 234 5.25 -21.34 14.43
CA PRO A 234 4.96 -22.50 13.59
C PRO A 234 3.72 -22.30 12.72
N GLU A 235 3.69 -22.90 11.52
CA GLU A 235 2.54 -22.83 10.61
C GLU A 235 1.23 -23.23 11.27
N GLN A 236 1.28 -24.34 11.99
CA GLN A 236 0.13 -24.95 12.65
C GLN A 236 -0.53 -24.01 13.66
N ASN A 237 0.19 -23.01 14.16
CA ASN A 237 -0.33 -22.01 15.08
C ASN A 237 -0.95 -20.82 14.34
N ARG A 238 -1.13 -20.88 13.02
CA ARG A 238 -1.63 -19.77 12.23
C ARG A 238 -2.99 -19.28 12.72
N VAL A 239 -3.11 -17.96 12.83
CA VAL A 239 -4.40 -17.26 12.97
C VAL A 239 -4.60 -16.41 11.73
N ALA A 240 -5.50 -16.85 10.85
CA ALA A 240 -5.79 -16.13 9.60
C ALA A 240 -6.42 -14.76 9.89
N PRO A 241 -6.11 -13.71 9.10
CA PRO A 241 -6.81 -12.45 9.21
C PRO A 241 -8.31 -12.63 8.97
N THR A 242 -9.12 -12.17 9.91
CA THR A 242 -10.56 -12.00 9.70
C THR A 242 -10.80 -10.58 9.23
N LEU A 243 -11.56 -10.41 8.14
CA LEU A 243 -11.97 -9.08 7.70
C LEU A 243 -12.59 -8.34 8.90
N SER A 244 -12.19 -7.09 9.11
CA SER A 244 -12.90 -6.23 10.04
C SER A 244 -14.32 -6.13 9.48
N THR A 245 -15.30 -6.67 10.21
CA THR A 245 -16.70 -6.70 9.77
C THR A 245 -17.07 -5.33 9.21
N ILE A 246 -17.47 -5.30 7.94
CA ILE A 246 -18.00 -4.09 7.33
C ILE A 246 -19.21 -3.69 8.20
N PRO A 247 -19.32 -2.42 8.67
CA PRO A 247 -20.47 -1.96 9.46
C PRO A 247 -21.79 -1.92 8.67
N TYR A 248 -21.82 -2.43 7.44
CA TYR A 248 -22.99 -2.42 6.57
C TYR A 248 -23.40 -3.85 6.21
N ILE A 249 -24.03 -4.50 7.18
CA ILE A 249 -24.80 -5.73 6.96
C ILE A 249 -26.03 -5.47 6.04
N ASN A 250 -26.34 -4.19 5.75
CA ASN A 250 -27.50 -3.74 4.98
C ASN A 250 -27.12 -2.90 3.75
N HIS A 251 -26.19 -3.34 2.91
CA HIS A 251 -26.08 -2.77 1.55
C HIS A 251 -27.13 -3.45 0.64
N PRO A 252 -27.98 -2.71 -0.09
CA PRO A 252 -29.14 -3.24 -0.84
C PRO A 252 -28.81 -4.10 -2.07
N TYR A 253 -27.57 -4.59 -2.18
CA TYR A 253 -27.15 -5.56 -3.20
C TYR A 253 -26.61 -6.81 -2.52
N THR A 254 -27.49 -7.52 -1.82
CA THR A 254 -27.29 -8.96 -1.57
C THR A 254 -28.00 -9.68 -2.73
N PRO A 255 -27.29 -10.35 -3.65
CA PRO A 255 -27.96 -11.22 -4.61
C PRO A 255 -28.68 -12.33 -3.82
N PRO A 256 -29.90 -12.73 -4.22
CA PRO A 256 -30.58 -13.83 -3.57
C PRO A 256 -29.70 -15.09 -3.70
N THR A 257 -29.44 -15.74 -2.56
CA THR A 257 -28.84 -17.07 -2.51
C THR A 257 -29.72 -18.05 -3.26
N ALA A 258 -29.14 -18.71 -4.28
CA ALA A 258 -29.68 -19.93 -4.86
C ALA A 258 -29.49 -21.12 -3.91
#